data_AF-A0A5C8U2G3-F1
#
_entry.id   AF-A0A5C8U2G3-F1
#
_cell.length_a   1.000
_cell.length_b   1.000
_cell.length_c   1.000
_cell.angle_alpha   90.00
_cell.angle_beta   90.00
_cell.angle_gamma   90.00
#
_symmetry.space_group_name_H-M   'P 1'
#
loop_
_entity.id
_entity.type
_entity.pdbx_description
1 polymer ?
#
loop_
_entity_poly.entity_id
_entity_poly.type
_entity_poly.pdbx_seq_one_letter_code
_entity_poly.pdbx_strand_id
1 'polypeptide(L)'
;MPMAGTETDTKPASTPPPVGTSGPAANAALLRNGEGAYRGPVTLADSLMVEAGWPAANFETTGPNPPYLHIGRKLWVTLTECEPCFSSARRDRGLFRSKVSIAAHLERYDELMVDPIAFEECFGPGEGTEATFPFGSWLTIRDVGFGGIALWGRRSGEVMLPLEPLAVASAVWLRRMAAP
;
A
#
# COMPACT_ATOMS: atom_id res chain seq x y z
N MET A 1 5.62 -74.84 17.56
CA MET A 1 6.55 -73.72 17.31
C MET A 1 5.76 -72.59 16.66
N PRO A 2 5.93 -71.33 17.11
CA PRO A 2 4.94 -70.27 16.95
C PRO A 2 5.22 -69.34 15.76
N MET A 3 4.17 -68.79 15.14
CA MET A 3 4.11 -67.48 14.44
C MET A 3 2.61 -67.15 14.35
N ALA A 4 2.04 -66.16 15.07
CA ALA A 4 2.14 -64.71 14.86
C ALA A 4 1.77 -64.32 13.40
N GLY A 5 0.81 -63.45 13.10
CA GLY A 5 0.07 -62.53 13.94
C GLY A 5 -1.12 -61.94 13.18
N THR A 6 -1.93 -61.22 13.94
CA THR A 6 -3.09 -60.41 13.57
C THR A 6 -2.73 -59.28 12.58
N GLU A 7 -3.42 -59.20 11.44
CA GLU A 7 -3.43 -57.98 10.62
C GLU A 7 -4.63 -57.13 11.00
N THR A 8 -4.34 -56.08 11.77
CA THR A 8 -5.23 -54.98 12.10
C THR A 8 -5.40 -54.04 10.92
N ASP A 9 -6.65 -53.89 10.51
CA ASP A 9 -7.19 -52.86 9.62
C ASP A 9 -6.76 -51.46 10.08
N THR A 10 -5.84 -50.82 9.34
CA THR A 10 -5.37 -49.46 9.62
C THR A 10 -5.84 -48.54 8.50
N LYS A 11 -6.98 -47.91 8.74
CA LYS A 11 -7.50 -46.76 8.01
C LYS A 11 -6.51 -45.59 8.12
N PRO A 12 -6.04 -44.97 7.02
CA PRO A 12 -5.18 -43.80 7.12
C PRO A 12 -5.98 -42.59 7.60
N ALA A 13 -5.46 -41.95 8.65
CA ALA A 13 -5.97 -40.71 9.24
C ALA A 13 -5.88 -39.57 8.22
N SER A 14 -7.01 -38.89 8.00
CA SER A 14 -7.10 -37.69 7.18
C SER A 14 -6.36 -36.54 7.85
N THR A 15 -5.32 -36.04 7.19
CA THR A 15 -4.61 -34.80 7.54
C THR A 15 -5.55 -33.59 7.33
N PRO A 16 -5.75 -32.71 8.32
CA PRO A 16 -6.45 -31.45 8.07
C PRO A 16 -5.55 -30.49 7.26
N PRO A 17 -6.10 -29.72 6.32
CA PRO A 17 -5.33 -28.75 5.53
C PRO A 17 -4.80 -27.61 6.42
N PRO A 18 -3.67 -26.99 6.05
CA PRO A 18 -3.15 -25.83 6.76
C PRO A 18 -4.14 -24.66 6.69
N VAL A 19 -4.36 -24.03 7.85
CA VAL A 19 -5.04 -22.73 7.99
C VAL A 19 -4.27 -21.70 7.18
N GLY A 20 -4.77 -21.43 5.98
CA GLY A 20 -4.34 -20.29 5.17
C GLY A 20 -4.86 -19.02 5.82
N THR A 21 -3.94 -18.19 6.30
CA THR A 21 -4.17 -16.82 6.71
C THR A 21 -4.91 -16.08 5.60
N SER A 22 -6.18 -15.73 5.84
CA SER A 22 -6.94 -14.86 4.94
C SER A 22 -6.32 -13.46 4.96
N GLY A 23 -5.47 -13.17 3.98
CA GLY A 23 -5.37 -11.81 3.46
C GLY A 23 -6.71 -11.44 2.80
N PRO A 24 -7.12 -10.16 2.83
CA PRO A 24 -8.40 -9.77 2.27
C PRO A 24 -8.41 -10.05 0.76
N ALA A 25 -9.38 -10.86 0.35
CA ALA A 25 -9.57 -11.28 -1.03
C ALA A 25 -9.76 -10.07 -1.95
N ALA A 26 -8.93 -10.00 -2.99
CA ALA A 26 -9.06 -9.07 -4.10
C ALA A 26 -10.39 -9.33 -4.84
N ASN A 27 -11.40 -8.51 -4.56
CA ASN A 27 -12.61 -8.47 -5.37
C ASN A 27 -12.34 -7.65 -6.62
N ALA A 28 -11.95 -8.34 -7.70
CA ALA A 28 -12.07 -7.86 -9.06
C ALA A 28 -13.55 -7.77 -9.44
N ALA A 29 -14.23 -6.69 -9.05
CA ALA A 29 -15.59 -6.40 -9.47
C ALA A 29 -15.59 -5.60 -10.78
N LEU A 30 -16.35 -6.15 -11.73
CA LEU A 30 -16.58 -5.75 -13.11
C LEU A 30 -16.71 -4.23 -13.36
N LEU A 31 -16.07 -3.79 -14.44
CA LEU A 31 -16.43 -2.59 -15.20
C LEU A 31 -17.73 -2.83 -15.99
N ARG A 32 -18.78 -2.04 -15.73
CA ARG A 32 -19.58 -1.36 -16.78
C ARG A 32 -20.64 -0.41 -16.18
N ASN A 33 -20.69 0.77 -16.80
CA ASN A 33 -21.72 1.81 -16.76
C ASN A 33 -21.62 2.80 -15.59
N GLY A 34 -21.39 4.06 -15.96
CA GLY A 34 -20.93 5.13 -15.08
C GLY A 34 -21.99 5.67 -14.15
N GLU A 35 -21.64 5.71 -12.87
CA GLU A 35 -21.79 6.80 -11.90
C GLU A 35 -21.13 6.28 -10.61
N GLY A 36 -20.04 6.93 -10.18
CA GLY A 36 -19.47 6.75 -8.84
C GLY A 36 -19.26 5.32 -8.32
N ALA A 37 -18.82 4.37 -9.16
CA ALA A 37 -18.57 3.01 -8.69
C ALA A 37 -17.51 3.05 -7.59
N TYR A 38 -17.91 2.67 -6.38
CA TYR A 38 -17.01 2.38 -5.26
C TYR A 38 -15.99 1.36 -5.72
N ARG A 39 -14.83 1.84 -6.16
CA ARG A 39 -13.64 1.03 -6.21
C ARG A 39 -13.30 0.77 -4.76
N GLY A 40 -13.30 -0.50 -4.36
CA GLY A 40 -12.85 -0.89 -3.03
C GLY A 40 -11.44 -0.36 -2.75
N PRO A 41 -10.93 -0.53 -1.52
CA PRO A 41 -9.57 -0.18 -1.18
C PRO A 41 -8.57 -0.64 -2.25
N VAL A 42 -7.68 0.27 -2.67
CA VAL A 42 -6.61 0.00 -3.63
C VAL A 42 -5.26 0.25 -2.99
N THR A 43 -4.23 -0.47 -3.41
CA THR A 43 -2.87 -0.14 -2.98
C THR A 43 -2.43 1.18 -3.63
N LEU A 44 -1.47 1.87 -3.02
CA LEU A 44 -0.84 3.04 -3.61
C LEU A 44 -0.23 2.68 -4.97
N ALA A 45 0.38 1.49 -5.09
CA ALA A 45 0.89 0.98 -6.36
C ALA A 45 -0.21 0.88 -7.44
N ASP A 46 -1.33 0.21 -7.15
CA ASP A 46 -2.43 0.04 -8.10
C ASP A 46 -3.08 1.37 -8.47
N SER A 47 -3.21 2.28 -7.50
CA SER A 47 -3.75 3.61 -7.74
C SER A 47 -2.90 4.38 -8.76
N LEU A 48 -1.58 4.29 -8.64
CA LEU A 48 -0.66 4.96 -9.55
C LEU A 48 -0.65 4.28 -10.92
N MET A 49 -0.63 2.95 -10.97
CA MET A 49 -0.62 2.22 -12.24
C MET A 49 -1.92 2.39 -13.03
N VAL A 50 -3.07 2.24 -12.37
CA VAL A 50 -4.36 2.15 -13.05
C VAL A 50 -5.05 3.52 -13.16
N GLU A 51 -4.95 4.37 -12.13
CA GLU A 51 -5.70 5.64 -12.10
C GLU A 51 -4.86 6.84 -12.52
N ALA A 52 -3.57 6.86 -12.18
CA ALA A 52 -2.63 7.87 -12.69
C ALA A 52 -1.99 7.47 -14.03
N GLY A 53 -2.19 6.21 -14.47
CA GLY A 53 -1.60 5.68 -15.70
C GLY A 53 -0.08 5.60 -15.64
N TRP A 54 0.50 5.46 -14.45
CA TRP A 54 1.94 5.46 -14.24
C TRP A 54 2.52 4.07 -14.52
N PRO A 55 3.38 3.90 -15.55
CA PRO A 55 3.85 2.57 -15.96
C PRO A 55 4.52 1.78 -14.83
N ALA A 56 4.26 0.47 -14.78
CA ALA A 56 4.92 -0.44 -13.83
C ALA A 56 6.46 -0.40 -13.90
N ALA A 57 7.02 -0.05 -15.07
CA ALA A 57 8.46 0.13 -15.25
C ALA A 57 9.09 1.27 -14.44
N ASN A 58 8.28 2.16 -13.86
CA ASN A 58 8.74 3.26 -13.02
C ASN A 58 8.94 2.85 -11.56
N PHE A 59 8.48 1.67 -11.18
CA PHE A 59 8.69 1.11 -9.85
C PHE A 59 9.99 0.30 -9.81
N GLU A 60 10.64 0.31 -8.65
CA GLU A 60 11.70 -0.65 -8.35
C GLU A 60 11.08 -1.97 -7.88
N THR A 61 11.64 -3.08 -8.36
CA THR A 61 11.19 -4.44 -8.02
C THR A 61 12.24 -5.21 -7.22
N THR A 62 13.35 -4.56 -6.86
CA THR A 62 14.44 -5.17 -6.09
C THR A 62 14.13 -5.01 -4.61
N GLY A 63 13.73 -6.10 -3.95
CA GLY A 63 13.49 -6.08 -2.51
C GLY A 63 12.46 -7.13 -2.08
N PRO A 64 12.21 -7.26 -0.76
CA PRO A 64 11.29 -8.26 -0.22
C PRO A 64 9.81 -7.96 -0.49
N ASN A 65 9.39 -6.70 -0.56
CA ASN A 65 7.99 -6.29 -0.76
C ASN A 65 7.78 -5.28 -1.89
N PRO A 66 8.11 -5.63 -3.15
CA PRO A 66 7.84 -4.76 -4.30
C PRO A 66 6.32 -4.53 -4.49
N PRO A 67 5.90 -3.43 -5.14
CA PRO A 67 6.75 -2.50 -5.88
C PRO A 67 7.14 -1.26 -5.06
N TYR A 68 8.36 -0.77 -5.29
CA TYR A 68 8.95 0.36 -4.58
C TYR A 68 8.92 1.66 -5.40
N LEU A 69 8.82 2.79 -4.71
CA LEU A 69 8.81 4.14 -5.27
C LEU A 69 9.93 4.99 -4.71
N HIS A 70 10.43 5.93 -5.51
CA HIS A 70 11.30 6.98 -4.99
C HIS A 70 10.51 8.24 -4.70
N ILE A 71 10.81 8.86 -3.57
CA ILE A 71 10.25 10.14 -3.19
C ILE A 71 11.21 11.23 -3.61
N GLY A 72 10.74 12.11 -4.49
CA GLY A 72 11.50 13.19 -5.05
C GLY A 72 10.83 14.55 -4.82
N ARG A 73 11.38 15.56 -5.50
CA ARG A 73 10.82 16.92 -5.53
C ARG A 73 10.30 17.23 -6.92
N LYS A 74 9.11 17.81 -7.01
CA LYS A 74 8.54 18.37 -8.24
C LYS A 74 8.51 19.89 -8.10
N LEU A 75 9.13 20.56 -9.07
CA LEU A 75 9.25 22.01 -9.11
C LEU A 75 8.17 22.53 -10.07
N TRP A 76 7.33 23.44 -9.60
CA TRP A 76 6.29 24.04 -10.43
C TRP A 76 6.89 25.08 -11.38
N VAL A 77 6.24 25.27 -12.54
CA VAL A 77 6.70 26.18 -13.61
C VAL A 77 6.79 27.64 -13.14
N THR A 78 6.11 28.00 -12.04
CA THR A 78 6.20 29.30 -11.37
C THR A 78 7.51 29.49 -10.56
N LEU A 79 8.43 28.52 -10.56
CA LEU A 79 9.77 28.55 -9.94
C LEU A 79 9.83 28.83 -8.42
N THR A 80 8.71 29.15 -7.77
CA THR A 80 8.64 29.48 -6.34
C THR A 80 8.06 28.36 -5.47
N GLU A 81 7.37 27.38 -6.06
CA GLU A 81 6.68 26.32 -5.32
C GLU A 81 7.29 24.95 -5.67
N CYS A 82 7.73 24.24 -4.64
CA CYS A 82 8.17 22.85 -4.71
C CYS A 82 7.20 21.99 -3.91
N GLU A 83 6.90 20.79 -4.39
CA GLU A 83 6.07 19.81 -3.69
C GLU A 83 6.75 18.43 -3.67
N PRO A 84 6.45 17.57 -2.68
CA PRO A 84 6.88 16.18 -2.73
C PRO A 84 6.18 15.45 -3.88
N CYS A 85 6.92 14.58 -4.57
CA CYS A 85 6.40 13.79 -5.68
C CYS A 85 6.88 12.35 -5.63
N PHE A 86 6.05 11.41 -6.09
CA PHE A 86 6.53 10.10 -6.53
C PHE A 86 7.38 10.30 -7.78
N SER A 87 8.52 9.62 -7.83
CA SER A 87 9.48 9.71 -8.93
C SER A 87 9.92 8.32 -9.37
N SER A 88 10.16 8.19 -10.67
CA SER A 88 10.55 6.92 -11.29
C SER A 88 11.90 6.44 -10.78
N ALA A 89 11.99 5.14 -10.47
CA ALA A 89 13.24 4.45 -10.15
C ALA A 89 14.22 4.43 -11.32
N ARG A 90 13.69 4.35 -12.54
CA ARG A 90 14.49 4.50 -13.75
C ARG A 90 14.60 5.99 -14.08
N ARG A 91 15.83 6.51 -14.05
CA ARG A 91 16.14 7.83 -14.62
C ARG A 91 15.86 7.79 -16.11
N ASP A 92 14.67 8.25 -16.48
CA ASP A 92 14.34 8.41 -17.88
C ASP A 92 15.08 9.66 -18.42
N ARG A 93 15.74 9.52 -19.57
CA ARG A 93 16.35 10.67 -20.28
C ARG A 93 15.29 11.52 -21.00
N GLY A 94 14.03 11.06 -21.01
CA GLY A 94 12.86 11.74 -21.56
C GLY A 94 12.12 12.61 -20.55
N LEU A 95 11.57 13.73 -21.01
CA LEU A 95 11.43 14.94 -20.20
C LEU A 95 10.12 15.07 -19.39
N PHE A 96 9.10 14.20 -19.47
CA PHE A 96 7.77 14.60 -18.97
C PHE A 96 6.80 13.58 -18.33
N ARG A 97 7.16 12.32 -18.01
CA ARG A 97 6.20 11.39 -17.36
C ARG A 97 6.75 10.56 -16.19
N SER A 98 7.83 11.03 -15.57
CA SER A 98 8.51 10.31 -14.49
C SER A 98 8.13 10.76 -13.08
N LYS A 99 7.23 11.75 -12.94
CA LYS A 99 6.85 12.31 -11.62
C LYS A 99 5.35 12.48 -11.48
N VAL A 100 4.83 12.11 -10.30
CA VAL A 100 3.44 12.31 -9.89
C VAL A 100 3.43 13.08 -8.57
N SER A 101 2.71 14.20 -8.48
CA SER A 101 2.56 14.94 -7.21
C SER A 101 1.91 14.03 -6.16
N ILE A 102 2.48 13.99 -4.95
CA ILE A 102 1.85 13.23 -3.86
C ILE A 102 0.52 13.88 -3.49
N ALA A 103 0.50 15.20 -3.28
CA ALA A 103 -0.70 15.94 -2.91
C ALA A 103 -1.82 15.75 -3.94
N ALA A 104 -1.56 16.05 -5.22
CA ALA A 104 -2.59 15.96 -6.26
C ALA A 104 -3.07 14.52 -6.52
N HIS A 105 -2.25 13.51 -6.22
CA HIS A 105 -2.68 12.11 -6.30
C HIS A 105 -3.56 11.74 -5.11
N LEU A 106 -3.16 12.12 -3.91
CA LEU A 106 -3.87 11.80 -2.67
C LEU A 106 -5.18 12.58 -2.50
N GLU A 107 -5.33 13.76 -3.11
CA GLU A 107 -6.59 14.52 -3.16
C GLU A 107 -7.79 13.72 -3.71
N ARG A 108 -7.54 12.63 -4.43
CA ARG A 108 -8.58 11.73 -4.96
C ARG A 108 -9.07 10.69 -3.95
N TYR A 109 -8.51 10.68 -2.74
CA TYR A 109 -8.77 9.70 -1.70
C TYR A 109 -9.05 10.43 -0.39
N ASP A 110 -9.94 9.86 0.41
CA ASP A 110 -10.34 10.44 1.69
C ASP A 110 -9.51 9.86 2.84
N GLU A 111 -9.11 8.60 2.70
CA GLU A 111 -8.43 7.86 3.75
C GLU A 111 -7.27 7.03 3.21
N LEU A 112 -6.28 6.86 4.08
CA LEU A 112 -5.09 6.07 3.87
C LEU A 112 -4.91 5.09 5.06
N MET A 113 -4.39 3.91 4.76
CA MET A 113 -3.98 2.91 5.76
C MET A 113 -2.57 2.43 5.44
N VAL A 114 -1.76 2.22 6.49
CA VAL A 114 -0.37 1.77 6.38
C VAL A 114 -0.23 0.41 7.04
N ASP A 115 0.40 -0.54 6.33
CA ASP A 115 0.84 -1.82 6.89
C ASP A 115 2.18 -1.61 7.64
N PRO A 116 2.38 -2.25 8.80
CA PRO A 116 3.61 -2.10 9.59
C PRO A 116 4.90 -2.39 8.80
N ILE A 117 4.83 -3.25 7.78
CA ILE A 117 6.00 -3.59 6.95
C ILE A 117 6.61 -2.36 6.25
N ALA A 118 5.79 -1.34 5.95
CA ALA A 118 6.27 -0.10 5.34
C ALA A 118 7.25 0.65 6.24
N PHE A 119 7.03 0.60 7.57
CA PHE A 119 7.95 1.22 8.54
C PHE A 119 9.16 0.33 8.80
N GLU A 120 8.97 -0.98 8.91
CA GLU A 120 10.07 -1.89 9.18
C GLU A 120 11.13 -1.87 8.07
N GLU A 121 10.70 -1.74 6.81
CA GLU A 121 11.63 -1.60 5.69
C GLU A 121 12.36 -0.26 5.63
N CYS A 122 11.70 0.83 6.03
CA CYS A 122 12.29 2.16 5.95
C CYS A 122 13.18 2.51 7.16
N PHE A 123 12.79 2.05 8.35
CA PHE A 123 13.38 2.48 9.62
C PHE A 123 14.03 1.34 10.40
N GLY A 124 13.75 0.10 10.04
CA GLY A 124 14.36 -1.10 10.60
C GLY A 124 13.40 -1.97 11.44
N PRO A 125 13.85 -3.16 11.85
CA PRO A 125 13.02 -4.11 12.57
C PRO A 125 12.49 -3.54 13.89
N GLY A 126 11.20 -3.74 14.18
CA GLY A 126 10.56 -3.28 15.41
C GLY A 126 9.96 -1.88 15.35
N GLU A 127 10.06 -1.18 14.21
CA GLU A 127 9.40 0.11 13.99
C GLU A 127 7.92 -0.04 13.58
N GLY A 128 7.51 -1.23 13.14
CA GLY A 128 6.14 -1.59 12.78
C GLY A 128 5.21 -1.87 13.96
N THR A 129 5.28 -1.08 15.04
CA THR A 129 4.46 -1.30 16.25
C THR A 129 3.39 -0.22 16.45
N GLU A 130 2.30 -0.58 17.12
CA GLU A 130 1.22 0.35 17.51
C GLU A 130 1.70 1.55 18.37
N ALA A 131 2.89 1.44 19.00
CA ALA A 131 3.49 2.55 19.73
C ALA A 131 4.07 3.63 18.78
N THR A 132 4.46 3.25 17.57
CA THR A 132 5.07 4.12 16.56
C THR A 132 4.00 4.79 15.71
N PHE A 133 3.02 4.01 15.23
CA PHE A 133 1.98 4.50 14.34
C PHE A 133 0.72 3.60 14.43
N PRO A 134 -0.50 4.13 14.24
CA PRO A 134 -1.74 3.34 14.26
C PRO A 134 -1.91 2.53 12.96
N PHE A 135 -1.12 1.47 12.81
CA PHE A 135 -1.12 0.58 11.64
C PHE A 135 -2.44 -0.16 11.46
N GLY A 136 -2.74 -0.60 10.23
CA GLY A 136 -3.96 -1.36 9.92
C GLY A 136 -5.28 -0.60 10.14
N SER A 137 -5.21 0.69 10.47
CA SER A 137 -6.34 1.58 10.68
C SER A 137 -6.48 2.55 9.51
N TRP A 138 -7.72 2.81 9.10
CA TRP A 138 -8.02 3.85 8.12
C TRP A 138 -7.98 5.23 8.79
N LEU A 139 -7.17 6.11 8.23
CA LEU A 139 -6.93 7.46 8.74
C LEU A 139 -7.29 8.47 7.66
N THR A 140 -8.04 9.51 8.05
CA THR A 140 -8.46 10.56 7.12
C THR A 140 -7.27 11.43 6.75
N ILE A 141 -7.09 11.67 5.45
CA ILE A 141 -6.05 12.55 4.92
C ILE A 141 -6.46 14.00 5.18
N ARG A 142 -5.57 14.80 5.78
CA ARG A 142 -5.84 16.21 6.11
C ARG A 142 -4.96 17.18 5.34
N ASP A 143 -3.67 16.90 5.27
CA ASP A 143 -2.71 17.73 4.56
C ASP A 143 -1.51 16.91 4.08
N VAL A 144 -0.85 17.38 3.02
CA VAL A 144 0.32 16.74 2.42
C VAL A 144 1.41 17.78 2.21
N GLY A 145 2.55 17.60 2.89
CA GLY A 145 3.69 18.49 2.78
C GLY A 145 5.04 17.77 2.82
N PHE A 146 6.13 18.53 2.82
CA PHE A 146 7.47 17.96 2.95
C PHE A 146 7.76 17.33 4.31
N GLY A 147 7.02 17.73 5.35
CA GLY A 147 7.14 17.14 6.68
C GLY A 147 6.42 15.79 6.83
N GLY A 148 5.63 15.36 5.83
CA GLY A 148 4.79 14.17 5.90
C GLY A 148 3.36 14.44 5.48
N ILE A 149 2.50 13.47 5.79
CA ILE A 149 1.06 13.55 5.60
C ILE A 149 0.41 13.69 6.97
N ALA A 150 -0.34 14.77 7.17
CA ALA A 150 -1.17 14.93 8.36
C ALA A 150 -2.41 14.04 8.20
N LEU A 151 -2.59 13.14 9.16
CA LEU A 151 -3.66 12.15 9.17
C LEU A 151 -4.47 12.27 10.46
N TRP A 152 -5.74 11.86 10.40
CA TRP A 152 -6.61 11.83 11.57
C TRP A 152 -7.31 10.48 11.70
N GLY A 153 -7.15 9.85 12.86
CA GLY A 153 -7.89 8.64 13.22
C GLY A 153 -8.86 8.89 14.37
N ARG A 154 -10.06 8.30 14.31
CA ARG A 154 -11.08 8.47 15.36
C ARG A 154 -10.60 8.01 16.75
N ARG A 155 -9.73 7.01 16.80
CA ARG A 155 -9.20 6.43 18.06
C ARG A 155 -7.82 6.96 18.43
N SER A 156 -7.01 7.33 17.44
CA SER A 156 -5.62 7.76 17.60
C SER A 156 -5.44 9.28 17.63
N GLY A 157 -6.43 10.05 17.17
CA GLY A 157 -6.32 11.50 17.03
C GLY A 157 -5.51 11.89 15.80
N GLU A 158 -4.85 13.04 15.87
CA GLU A 158 -3.95 13.54 14.83
C GLU A 158 -2.63 12.78 14.87
N VAL A 159 -2.19 12.28 13.71
CA VAL A 159 -0.92 11.57 13.55
C VAL A 159 -0.22 12.04 12.27
N MET A 160 1.11 12.09 12.30
CA MET A 160 1.91 12.46 11.15
C MET A 160 2.54 11.21 10.54
N LEU A 161 2.28 10.95 9.26
CA LEU A 161 2.94 9.90 8.50
C LEU A 161 4.16 10.51 7.80
N PRO A 162 5.41 10.09 8.13
CA PRO A 162 6.58 10.43 7.33
C PRO A 162 6.40 10.04 5.86
N LEU A 163 7.14 10.66 4.95
CA LEU A 163 6.97 10.35 3.53
C LEU A 163 7.57 8.98 3.18
N GLU A 164 8.67 8.60 3.82
CA GLU A 164 9.49 7.42 3.51
C GLU A 164 8.67 6.13 3.38
N PRO A 165 7.72 5.78 4.28
CA PRO A 165 6.88 4.59 4.15
C PRO A 165 6.07 4.52 2.85
N LEU A 166 5.77 5.65 2.19
CA LEU A 166 5.09 5.65 0.88
C LEU A 166 5.96 5.04 -0.23
N ALA A 167 7.28 4.89 0.00
CA ALA A 167 8.17 4.18 -0.89
C ALA A 167 7.78 2.70 -1.03
N VAL A 168 7.19 2.07 0.00
CA VAL A 168 6.72 0.68 -0.03
C VAL A 168 5.26 0.67 -0.51
N ALA A 169 5.05 0.93 -1.81
CA ALA A 169 3.73 1.25 -2.34
C ALA A 169 2.71 0.10 -2.31
N SER A 170 3.17 -1.15 -2.16
CA SER A 170 2.35 -2.34 -1.88
C SER A 170 1.73 -2.32 -0.48
N ALA A 171 2.38 -1.69 0.48
CA ALA A 171 2.04 -1.68 1.90
C ALA A 171 1.18 -0.49 2.32
N VAL A 172 0.85 0.39 1.37
CA VAL A 172 0.01 1.57 1.60
C VAL A 172 -1.29 1.39 0.84
N TRP A 173 -2.41 1.58 1.52
CA TRP A 173 -3.75 1.42 0.98
C TRP A 173 -4.49 2.74 0.98
N LEU A 174 -5.29 2.97 -0.05
CA LEU A 174 -6.06 4.17 -0.28
C LEU A 174 -7.53 3.81 -0.51
N ARG A 175 -8.45 4.65 -0.04
CA ARG A 175 -9.86 4.50 -0.36
C ARG A 175 -10.59 5.84 -0.43
N ARG A 176 -11.72 5.82 -1.11
CA ARG A 176 -12.70 6.90 -1.13
C ARG A 176 -13.80 6.60 -0.13
N MET A 177 -14.24 7.60 0.61
CA MET A 177 -15.41 7.50 1.44
C MET A 177 -16.67 7.57 0.57
N ALA A 178 -17.66 6.78 0.99
CA ALA A 178 -19.02 7.23 1.23
C ALA A 178 -19.38 8.68 0.85
N ALA A 179 -19.52 9.13 -0.41
CA ALA A 179 -20.29 10.35 -0.68
C ALA A 179 -21.68 10.14 -0.04
N PRO A 180 -22.07 10.97 0.94
CA PRO A 180 -23.26 10.74 1.75
C PRO A 180 -24.56 10.84 0.94
#